data_AF-A0A813E0A5-F1
#
_entry.id   AF-A0A813E0A5-F1
#
_cell.length_a   1.000
_cell.length_b   1.000
_cell.length_c   1.000
_cell.angle_alpha   90.00
_cell.angle_beta   90.00
_cell.angle_gamma   90.00
#
_symmetry.space_group_name_H-M   'P 1'
#
loop_
_entity.id
_entity.type
_entity.pdbx_description
1 polymer ?
#
loop_
_entity_poly.entity_id
_entity_poly.type
_entity_poly.pdbx_seq_one_letter_code
_entity_poly.pdbx_strand_id
1 'polypeptide(L)'
;MLQQLSQNLRQEFLSFMERNASTQKGECSNDAESGGPCKSQGGNYQSDKMSQKPCAEDCELAAGSDAYSDTSSDDTSDVSQSVCGEETCKDPSEESAEEEIYALPWHPFNDRPGEEQDEEEEEVGVDEMFVCDAGQGEAPLCDSAVVTATANVGDQGFTFETGKQKHPVARGKKQLATGLACFTQGGKTFYRAQTNINGIDVRGRYRHDLDSAVSDHVVLMQIREEVRCVFQRRGLKFNQYGANWHEVANEVSEVEKAVLNDNIVNGEIVLCTYYAALRMNAFIAKTLRTPTTRSLVTCLEHRRLIEDARNAGWPEVRKAFMELSQHEEPGLRRCSAIRCPASAASVLDALYDSYATQREAREARLLDFAAQREAREARLLELAAAREEKRKHHQETVVRVRTLRRFSRLARRAETTLNAVQEQRRRLAQLEDTRRKKAAAAQARQEQQERKQRAELRRHWLHRRDLTMDEILRGPPSS
;
A
#
# COMPACT_ATOMS: atom_id res chain seq x y z
N MET A 1 68.94 8.83 12.25
CA MET A 1 67.82 7.89 12.00
C MET A 1 66.54 8.24 12.75
N LEU A 2 66.46 8.17 14.10
CA LEU A 2 65.20 8.47 14.84
C LEU A 2 64.66 9.91 14.62
N GLN A 3 65.53 10.90 14.49
CA GLN A 3 65.14 12.29 14.26
C GLN A 3 64.51 12.49 12.86
N GLN A 4 65.04 11.77 11.86
CA GLN A 4 64.57 11.77 10.47
C GLN A 4 63.23 11.01 10.35
N LEU A 5 63.05 9.92 11.11
CA LEU A 5 61.77 9.23 11.25
C LEU A 5 60.69 10.12 11.89
N SER A 6 61.06 10.93 12.90
CA SER A 6 60.13 11.88 13.51
C SER A 6 59.72 13.04 12.58
N GLN A 7 60.63 13.47 11.71
CA GLN A 7 60.35 14.51 10.71
C GLN A 7 59.46 13.97 9.58
N ASN A 8 59.70 12.75 9.11
CA ASN A 8 58.85 12.11 8.11
C ASN A 8 57.43 11.89 8.64
N LEU A 9 57.28 11.42 9.89
CA LEU A 9 55.96 11.27 10.51
C LEU A 9 55.22 12.61 10.70
N ARG A 10 55.95 13.71 11.00
CA ARG A 10 55.35 15.05 11.07
C ARG A 10 54.90 15.55 9.69
N GLN A 11 55.68 15.32 8.63
CA GLN A 11 55.31 15.70 7.27
C GLN A 11 54.13 14.88 6.72
N GLU A 12 54.08 13.58 7.00
CA GLU A 12 52.91 12.76 6.64
C GLU A 12 51.65 13.19 7.41
N PHE A 13 51.80 13.55 8.70
CA PHE A 13 50.67 14.06 9.48
C PHE A 13 50.14 15.40 8.96
N LEU A 14 51.02 16.34 8.61
CA LEU A 14 50.62 17.64 8.04
C LEU A 14 49.97 17.50 6.66
N SER A 15 50.53 16.67 5.79
CA SER A 15 49.95 16.42 4.46
C SER A 15 48.62 15.66 4.51
N PHE A 16 48.41 14.80 5.51
CA PHE A 16 47.10 14.19 5.78
C PHE A 16 46.07 15.23 6.25
N MET A 17 46.46 16.16 7.13
CA MET A 17 45.58 17.24 7.59
C MET A 17 45.22 18.21 6.45
N GLU A 18 46.16 18.55 5.57
CA GLU A 18 45.88 19.40 4.39
C GLU A 18 44.92 18.75 3.40
N ARG A 19 45.05 17.44 3.13
CA ARG A 19 44.12 16.70 2.26
C ARG A 19 42.70 16.63 2.81
N ASN A 20 42.55 16.54 4.13
CA ASN A 20 41.24 16.54 4.78
C ASN A 20 40.65 17.95 4.92
N ALA A 21 41.49 18.98 5.01
CA ALA A 21 41.05 20.37 5.00
C ALA A 21 40.61 20.83 3.59
N SER A 22 41.23 20.31 2.53
CA SER A 22 40.83 20.62 1.15
C SER A 22 39.53 19.92 0.72
N THR A 23 39.24 18.73 1.24
CA THR A 23 37.95 18.05 1.02
C THR A 23 36.78 18.76 1.69
N GLN A 24 37.01 19.51 2.79
CA GLN A 24 35.96 20.35 3.41
C GLN A 24 35.71 21.69 2.69
N LYS A 25 36.57 22.11 1.74
CA LYS A 25 36.39 23.36 0.98
C LYS A 25 35.87 23.16 -0.45
N GLY A 26 35.68 21.92 -0.89
CA GLY A 26 35.29 21.59 -2.27
C GLY A 26 33.79 21.53 -2.55
N GLU A 27 32.93 21.62 -1.53
CA GLU A 27 31.47 21.46 -1.67
C GLU A 27 30.74 22.69 -1.16
N CYS A 28 31.06 23.88 -1.70
CA CYS A 28 30.27 25.10 -1.51
C CYS A 28 30.69 26.18 -2.52
N SER A 29 30.58 25.90 -3.83
CA SER A 29 30.41 26.95 -4.86
C SER A 29 30.28 26.30 -6.23
N ASN A 30 29.08 26.35 -6.82
CA ASN A 30 28.83 26.81 -8.19
C ASN A 30 27.36 26.54 -8.52
N ASP A 31 26.50 27.52 -8.21
CA ASP A 31 25.23 27.73 -8.91
C ASP A 31 24.94 29.24 -8.87
N ALA A 32 25.48 29.97 -9.86
CA ALA A 32 24.95 31.26 -10.30
C ALA A 32 25.57 31.67 -11.66
N GLU A 33 24.69 31.75 -12.67
CA GLU A 33 24.69 32.66 -13.81
C GLU A 33 25.83 32.62 -14.85
N SER A 34 25.47 32.24 -16.08
CA SER A 34 25.71 33.11 -17.25
C SER A 34 24.82 32.71 -18.42
N GLY A 35 24.14 33.72 -19.01
CA GLY A 35 23.30 33.57 -20.19
C GLY A 35 24.05 33.82 -21.50
N GLY A 36 23.57 33.13 -22.55
CA GLY A 36 23.62 33.47 -23.99
C GLY A 36 24.99 33.55 -24.70
N PRO A 37 25.06 33.63 -26.05
CA PRO A 37 24.00 33.62 -27.06
C PRO A 37 24.21 32.62 -28.24
N CYS A 38 23.19 32.59 -29.12
CA CYS A 38 23.04 31.97 -30.44
C CYS A 38 24.30 31.58 -31.25
N LYS A 39 24.25 30.40 -31.91
CA LYS A 39 24.42 30.30 -33.37
C LYS A 39 23.92 28.96 -33.97
N SER A 40 23.23 29.17 -35.08
CA SER A 40 22.74 28.30 -36.15
C SER A 40 23.62 27.15 -36.66
N GLN A 41 22.97 26.07 -37.07
CA GLN A 41 23.08 25.26 -38.31
C GLN A 41 22.52 23.88 -37.94
N GLY A 42 21.54 23.26 -38.60
CA GLY A 42 21.22 23.14 -40.01
C GLY A 42 20.76 21.69 -40.18
N GLY A 43 19.63 21.42 -40.83
CA GLY A 43 19.14 20.04 -40.94
C GLY A 43 17.72 19.94 -41.49
N ASN A 44 17.61 20.09 -42.80
CA ASN A 44 16.45 19.74 -43.63
C ASN A 44 15.86 18.36 -43.26
N TYR A 45 14.53 18.26 -43.25
CA TYR A 45 13.84 17.23 -44.03
C TYR A 45 12.44 17.74 -44.42
N GLN A 46 12.29 18.04 -45.71
CA GLN A 46 11.00 18.14 -46.40
C GLN A 46 10.41 16.73 -46.53
N SER A 47 9.10 16.62 -46.40
CA SER A 47 8.29 15.69 -47.19
C SER A 47 6.89 16.25 -47.32
N ASP A 48 6.61 16.76 -48.52
CA ASP A 48 5.29 17.01 -49.06
C ASP A 48 4.42 15.75 -49.03
N LYS A 49 3.10 15.92 -48.86
CA LYS A 49 2.15 15.61 -49.95
C LYS A 49 0.70 16.00 -49.65
N MET A 50 0.17 16.72 -50.64
CA MET A 50 -1.21 17.05 -50.98
C MET A 50 -2.20 15.87 -50.97
N SER A 51 -3.49 16.17 -50.69
CA SER A 51 -4.65 15.82 -51.55
C SER A 51 -5.95 16.30 -50.86
N GLN A 52 -6.59 17.35 -51.35
CA GLN A 52 -7.68 17.36 -52.35
C GLN A 52 -9.05 16.90 -51.80
N LYS A 53 -9.98 17.89 -51.69
CA LYS A 53 -11.43 17.73 -51.90
C LYS A 53 -11.72 17.43 -53.39
N PRO A 54 -12.83 16.76 -53.72
CA PRO A 54 -14.07 17.45 -54.19
C PRO A 54 -15.36 16.86 -53.56
N CYS A 55 -16.47 17.60 -53.38
CA CYS A 55 -17.64 17.81 -54.29
C CYS A 55 -18.24 16.47 -54.82
N ALA A 56 -19.54 16.20 -54.91
CA ALA A 56 -20.79 16.97 -54.92
C ALA A 56 -22.01 16.01 -54.79
N GLU A 57 -23.23 16.58 -54.78
CA GLU A 57 -24.50 16.02 -55.34
C GLU A 57 -25.10 14.79 -54.60
N ASP A 58 -26.40 14.57 -54.41
CA ASP A 58 -27.68 15.22 -54.70
C ASP A 58 -28.73 14.40 -53.94
N CYS A 59 -29.79 15.02 -53.41
CA CYS A 59 -31.12 14.40 -53.35
C CYS A 59 -32.16 15.47 -52.97
N GLU A 60 -32.68 16.12 -54.01
CA GLU A 60 -33.96 16.82 -54.01
C GLU A 60 -35.14 15.83 -53.97
N LEU A 61 -36.33 16.42 -53.70
CA LEU A 61 -37.70 15.93 -53.91
C LEU A 61 -38.29 15.01 -52.82
N ALA A 62 -39.53 15.17 -52.36
CA ALA A 62 -40.56 16.19 -52.55
C ALA A 62 -41.75 15.80 -51.64
N ALA A 63 -42.69 16.74 -51.49
CA ALA A 63 -44.05 16.64 -50.94
C ALA A 63 -44.16 16.63 -49.40
N GLY A 64 -44.90 17.53 -48.76
CA GLY A 64 -45.85 18.53 -49.24
C GLY A 64 -46.97 18.71 -48.21
N SER A 65 -47.71 19.81 -48.39
CA SER A 65 -48.97 20.21 -47.75
C SER A 65 -48.91 20.82 -46.34
N ASP A 66 -48.77 22.15 -46.33
CA ASP A 66 -49.83 23.13 -45.99
C ASP A 66 -50.68 22.90 -44.74
N ALA A 67 -50.67 23.90 -43.84
CA ALA A 67 -51.73 24.92 -43.78
C ALA A 67 -51.62 25.77 -42.49
N TYR A 68 -51.60 27.11 -42.68
CA TYR A 68 -52.33 28.17 -41.94
C TYR A 68 -52.19 28.23 -40.39
N SER A 69 -51.92 29.35 -39.71
CA SER A 69 -52.07 30.80 -39.94
C SER A 69 -51.17 31.50 -38.90
N ASP A 70 -50.38 32.51 -39.23
CA ASP A 70 -50.76 33.94 -39.23
C ASP A 70 -51.35 34.48 -37.90
N THR A 71 -50.54 35.29 -37.21
CA THR A 71 -50.83 36.67 -36.74
C THR A 71 -49.67 37.07 -35.81
N SER A 72 -48.76 37.94 -36.27
CA SER A 72 -48.76 39.41 -36.06
C SER A 72 -48.64 39.76 -34.57
N SER A 73 -47.77 40.65 -34.09
CA SER A 73 -47.01 41.73 -34.72
C SER A 73 -46.36 42.49 -33.54
N ASP A 74 -45.18 43.06 -33.78
CA ASP A 74 -44.75 44.39 -33.30
C ASP A 74 -44.60 44.59 -31.77
N ASP A 75 -43.67 45.38 -31.24
CA ASP A 75 -42.57 46.18 -31.78
C ASP A 75 -41.69 46.62 -30.59
N THR A 76 -40.46 47.01 -30.94
CA THR A 76 -39.59 48.07 -30.34
C THR A 76 -39.97 48.66 -28.98
N SER A 77 -39.09 48.86 -27.98
CA SER A 77 -37.88 49.69 -27.93
C SER A 77 -37.60 49.88 -26.42
N ASP A 78 -36.40 49.64 -25.91
CA ASP A 78 -35.34 50.63 -25.64
C ASP A 78 -35.45 51.31 -24.25
N VAL A 79 -34.32 51.85 -23.77
CA VAL A 79 -34.16 52.81 -22.65
C VAL A 79 -33.80 52.26 -21.25
N SER A 80 -32.49 52.23 -21.03
CA SER A 80 -31.75 52.97 -19.96
C SER A 80 -31.54 52.43 -18.54
N GLN A 81 -30.25 52.31 -18.25
CA GLN A 81 -29.46 52.98 -17.20
C GLN A 81 -29.70 52.70 -15.71
N SER A 82 -28.53 52.56 -15.06
CA SER A 82 -28.19 53.11 -13.74
C SER A 82 -28.67 52.32 -12.52
N VAL A 83 -27.73 51.86 -11.69
CA VAL A 83 -27.34 52.57 -10.46
C VAL A 83 -26.10 51.87 -9.86
N CYS A 84 -25.09 52.67 -9.54
CA CYS A 84 -23.93 52.34 -8.74
C CYS A 84 -24.29 52.16 -7.25
N GLY A 85 -23.57 51.29 -6.55
CA GLY A 85 -23.42 51.30 -5.09
C GLY A 85 -22.13 50.54 -4.75
N GLU A 86 -20.99 51.22 -4.69
CA GLU A 86 -20.39 51.81 -3.48
C GLU A 86 -20.21 50.82 -2.32
N GLU A 87 -18.96 50.35 -2.22
CA GLU A 87 -18.09 50.29 -1.05
C GLU A 87 -18.69 49.96 0.32
N THR A 88 -18.10 48.94 0.98
CA THR A 88 -17.60 49.11 2.34
C THR A 88 -16.54 48.05 2.65
N CYS A 89 -15.29 48.51 2.70
CA CYS A 89 -14.19 47.82 3.37
C CYS A 89 -14.49 47.73 4.87
N LYS A 90 -14.40 46.53 5.45
CA LYS A 90 -14.18 46.33 6.88
C LYS A 90 -13.28 45.12 7.10
N ASP A 91 -12.03 45.42 7.40
CA ASP A 91 -11.18 44.56 8.22
C ASP A 91 -11.80 44.38 9.62
N PRO A 92 -11.63 43.19 10.20
CA PRO A 92 -11.15 43.09 11.58
C PRO A 92 -9.94 42.14 11.60
N SER A 93 -8.75 42.68 11.89
CA SER A 93 -8.18 42.76 13.25
C SER A 93 -8.01 41.39 13.91
N GLU A 94 -6.73 41.01 14.00
CA GLU A 94 -6.09 40.18 15.00
C GLU A 94 -6.97 39.79 16.20
N GLU A 95 -7.23 38.49 16.34
CA GLU A 95 -7.45 37.90 17.65
C GLU A 95 -6.84 36.49 17.69
N SER A 96 -5.90 36.37 18.61
CA SER A 96 -5.23 35.19 19.10
C SER A 96 -6.22 34.07 19.43
N ALA A 97 -6.04 32.89 18.83
CA ALA A 97 -6.65 31.65 19.28
C ALA A 97 -5.55 30.68 19.71
N GLU A 98 -5.58 30.40 20.99
CA GLU A 98 -4.68 29.55 21.76
C GLU A 98 -4.73 28.10 21.27
N GLU A 99 -3.55 27.47 21.23
CA GLU A 99 -3.37 26.04 20.97
C GLU A 99 -3.93 25.20 22.14
N GLU A 100 -5.15 24.69 22.01
CA GLU A 100 -5.61 23.55 22.82
C GLU A 100 -5.09 22.24 22.24
N ILE A 101 -3.91 21.83 22.71
CA ILE A 101 -3.35 20.50 22.51
C ILE A 101 -4.16 19.52 23.36
N TYR A 102 -5.06 18.78 22.73
CA TYR A 102 -5.67 17.60 23.35
C TYR A 102 -4.59 16.52 23.53
N ALA A 103 -4.12 16.39 24.76
CA ALA A 103 -3.30 15.29 25.23
C ALA A 103 -4.09 13.97 25.17
N LEU A 104 -3.73 13.11 24.22
CA LEU A 104 -4.14 11.71 24.25
C LEU A 104 -3.30 10.95 25.29
N PRO A 105 -3.90 10.05 26.09
CA PRO A 105 -3.22 9.36 27.17
C PRO A 105 -2.21 8.35 26.61
N TRP A 106 -0.95 8.56 26.98
CA TRP A 106 0.13 7.60 26.88
C TRP A 106 -0.17 6.36 27.74
N HIS A 107 -0.22 5.18 27.13
CA HIS A 107 -0.14 3.90 27.83
C HIS A 107 1.32 3.49 28.02
N PRO A 108 1.75 3.10 29.23
CA PRO A 108 3.09 2.58 29.47
C PRO A 108 3.16 1.07 29.23
N PHE A 109 4.30 0.64 28.67
CA PHE A 109 4.97 -0.65 28.87
C PHE A 109 4.24 -1.97 28.52
N ASN A 110 4.80 -2.69 27.54
CA ASN A 110 5.13 -4.11 27.69
C ASN A 110 6.25 -4.48 26.70
N ASP A 111 7.49 -4.12 27.05
CA ASP A 111 8.67 -4.75 26.48
C ASP A 111 8.80 -6.15 27.10
N ARG A 112 8.49 -7.18 26.32
CA ARG A 112 8.99 -8.54 26.57
C ARG A 112 10.37 -8.65 25.90
N PRO A 113 11.43 -9.05 26.63
CA PRO A 113 12.67 -9.44 25.98
C PRO A 113 12.43 -10.76 25.25
N GLY A 114 12.53 -10.74 23.91
CA GLY A 114 12.60 -11.93 23.10
C GLY A 114 13.97 -12.57 23.28
N GLU A 115 13.96 -13.85 23.67
CA GLU A 115 15.12 -14.73 23.70
C GLU A 115 15.75 -14.79 22.30
N GLU A 116 17.05 -14.48 22.23
CA GLU A 116 17.91 -14.84 21.11
C GLU A 116 18.03 -16.37 21.10
N GLN A 117 17.40 -17.02 20.10
CA GLN A 117 17.76 -18.38 19.71
C GLN A 117 18.75 -18.29 18.56
N ASP A 118 19.96 -18.74 18.84
CA ASP A 118 20.99 -19.07 17.85
C ASP A 118 20.46 -20.23 17.00
N GLU A 119 20.03 -19.95 15.77
CA GLU A 119 19.83 -20.98 14.74
C GLU A 119 21.16 -21.22 14.04
N GLU A 120 21.78 -22.36 14.37
CA GLU A 120 22.90 -22.94 13.65
C GLU A 120 22.45 -23.30 12.22
N GLU A 121 23.17 -22.75 11.24
CA GLU A 121 23.08 -23.14 9.83
C GLU A 121 23.61 -24.57 9.66
N GLU A 122 22.71 -25.54 9.45
CA GLU A 122 23.08 -26.89 9.00
C GLU A 122 22.91 -26.98 7.48
N GLU A 123 24.03 -26.83 6.76
CA GLU A 123 24.16 -27.25 5.37
C GLU A 123 24.02 -28.77 5.29
N VAL A 124 22.91 -29.26 4.73
CA VAL A 124 22.84 -30.63 4.17
C VAL A 124 22.53 -30.53 2.70
N GLY A 125 23.56 -30.81 1.91
CA GLY A 125 23.43 -31.02 0.48
C GLY A 125 23.03 -32.45 0.11
N VAL A 126 22.58 -32.52 -1.13
CA VAL A 126 22.67 -33.62 -2.11
C VAL A 126 21.46 -34.55 -2.24
N ASP A 127 20.88 -34.45 -3.46
CA ASP A 127 20.22 -35.39 -4.36
C ASP A 127 19.30 -36.50 -3.80
N GLU A 128 18.08 -36.53 -4.33
CA GLU A 128 17.67 -37.65 -5.18
C GLU A 128 16.43 -37.34 -6.04
N MET A 129 16.52 -37.77 -7.30
CA MET A 129 15.45 -37.79 -8.28
C MET A 129 14.26 -38.62 -7.80
N PHE A 130 13.05 -38.10 -7.95
CA PHE A 130 11.87 -38.94 -8.13
C PHE A 130 10.98 -38.40 -9.24
N VAL A 131 11.01 -39.12 -10.37
CA VAL A 131 10.00 -39.12 -11.43
C VAL A 131 8.90 -40.09 -10.97
N CYS A 132 7.65 -39.64 -10.89
CA CYS A 132 6.43 -40.45 -10.95
C CYS A 132 5.35 -39.55 -11.56
N ASP A 133 5.04 -39.67 -12.86
CA ASP A 133 4.12 -40.62 -13.50
C ASP A 133 2.63 -40.32 -13.26
N ALA A 134 1.89 -40.35 -14.36
CA ALA A 134 0.52 -39.93 -14.50
C ALA A 134 -0.46 -40.88 -13.80
N GLY A 135 -1.36 -40.32 -13.00
CA GLY A 135 -2.46 -41.06 -12.37
C GLY A 135 -3.76 -40.29 -12.50
N GLN A 136 -4.69 -40.84 -13.28
CA GLN A 136 -6.09 -40.43 -13.35
C GLN A 136 -6.71 -40.44 -11.95
N GLY A 137 -7.28 -39.31 -11.53
CA GLY A 137 -7.99 -39.16 -10.26
C GLY A 137 -9.39 -38.62 -10.51
N GLU A 138 -10.38 -39.43 -10.15
CA GLU A 138 -11.81 -39.22 -10.30
C GLU A 138 -12.28 -37.90 -9.66
N ALA A 139 -13.25 -37.25 -10.31
CA ALA A 139 -13.91 -36.06 -9.79
C ALA A 139 -14.72 -36.40 -8.53
N PRO A 140 -14.74 -35.54 -7.49
CA PRO A 140 -15.55 -35.81 -6.31
C PRO A 140 -17.03 -35.65 -6.64
N LEU A 141 -17.79 -36.73 -6.41
CA LEU A 141 -19.24 -36.75 -6.30
C LEU A 141 -19.67 -35.77 -5.20
N CYS A 142 -20.46 -34.75 -5.56
CA CYS A 142 -21.19 -33.96 -4.59
C CYS A 142 -22.32 -34.83 -4.03
N ASP A 143 -22.09 -35.48 -2.90
CA ASP A 143 -23.14 -36.14 -2.14
C ASP A 143 -24.18 -35.09 -1.73
N SER A 144 -25.37 -35.22 -2.32
CA SER A 144 -26.56 -34.48 -1.96
C SER A 144 -26.99 -34.88 -0.56
N ALA A 145 -26.55 -34.09 0.43
CA ALA A 145 -27.08 -34.17 1.78
C ALA A 145 -28.58 -33.89 1.72
N VAL A 146 -29.38 -34.93 1.98
CA VAL A 146 -30.81 -34.82 2.25
C VAL A 146 -30.99 -33.89 3.46
N VAL A 147 -31.34 -32.63 3.19
CA VAL A 147 -31.72 -31.66 4.21
C VAL A 147 -33.09 -32.07 4.73
N THR A 148 -33.10 -32.96 5.72
CA THR A 148 -34.29 -33.28 6.50
C THR A 148 -34.54 -32.10 7.44
N ALA A 149 -35.41 -31.18 7.04
CA ALA A 149 -35.89 -30.12 7.93
C ALA A 149 -36.80 -30.74 8.99
N THR A 150 -36.23 -31.16 10.12
CA THR A 150 -37.02 -31.51 11.31
C THR A 150 -37.60 -30.24 11.91
N ALA A 151 -38.90 -30.04 11.71
CA ALA A 151 -39.68 -29.04 12.42
C ALA A 151 -39.75 -29.42 13.91
N ASN A 152 -38.92 -28.78 14.74
CA ASN A 152 -39.17 -28.73 16.17
C ASN A 152 -40.36 -27.79 16.41
N VAL A 153 -41.55 -28.38 16.49
CA VAL A 153 -42.74 -27.72 17.02
C VAL A 153 -42.54 -27.57 18.53
N GLY A 154 -41.93 -26.44 18.90
CA GLY A 154 -41.95 -25.95 20.28
C GLY A 154 -43.32 -25.38 20.57
N ASP A 155 -44.12 -26.14 21.29
CA ASP A 155 -45.43 -25.79 21.81
C ASP A 155 -45.28 -24.65 22.83
N GLN A 156 -45.39 -23.40 22.36
CA GLN A 156 -45.60 -22.24 23.24
C GLN A 156 -46.94 -21.61 22.87
N GLY A 157 -47.95 -21.96 23.66
CA GLY A 157 -49.27 -21.36 23.62
C GLY A 157 -49.19 -19.86 23.85
N PHE A 158 -49.42 -19.09 22.79
CA PHE A 158 -49.80 -17.69 22.90
C PHE A 158 -51.32 -17.60 22.93
N THR A 159 -51.89 -17.48 24.13
CA THR A 159 -53.30 -17.11 24.31
C THR A 159 -53.47 -15.63 23.95
N PHE A 160 -54.24 -15.35 22.89
CA PHE A 160 -54.70 -13.99 22.59
C PHE A 160 -56.01 -13.74 23.35
N GLU A 161 -55.95 -12.90 24.39
CA GLU A 161 -57.15 -12.32 24.98
C GLU A 161 -57.80 -11.36 23.98
N THR A 162 -59.08 -11.60 23.70
CA THR A 162 -59.91 -10.81 22.79
C THR A 162 -60.31 -9.48 23.43
N GLY A 163 -59.46 -8.47 23.30
CA GLY A 163 -59.81 -7.07 23.52
C GLY A 163 -60.31 -6.42 22.23
N LYS A 164 -61.62 -6.16 22.13
CA LYS A 164 -62.23 -5.40 21.02
C LYS A 164 -61.69 -3.97 20.98
N GLN A 165 -60.64 -3.72 20.22
CA GLN A 165 -60.29 -2.38 19.73
C GLN A 165 -60.10 -2.43 18.22
N LYS A 166 -60.97 -1.70 17.50
CA LYS A 166 -60.83 -1.45 16.06
C LYS A 166 -59.65 -0.50 15.85
N HIS A 167 -58.46 -1.05 15.73
CA HIS A 167 -57.31 -0.30 15.20
C HIS A 167 -57.36 -0.29 13.66
N PRO A 168 -57.04 0.84 13.00
CA PRO A 168 -56.92 0.87 11.55
C PRO A 168 -55.85 -0.14 11.13
N VAL A 169 -56.23 -1.05 10.23
CA VAL A 169 -55.33 -2.07 9.67
C VAL A 169 -54.22 -1.36 8.89
N ALA A 170 -53.13 -1.04 9.58
CA ALA A 170 -51.88 -0.68 8.95
C ALA A 170 -51.51 -1.87 8.04
N ARG A 171 -51.47 -1.62 6.72
CA ARG A 171 -50.98 -2.56 5.71
C ARG A 171 -49.47 -2.75 5.89
N GLY A 172 -49.07 -3.38 6.98
CA GLY A 172 -47.69 -3.74 7.27
C GLY A 172 -47.32 -5.01 6.51
N LYS A 173 -46.40 -4.89 5.54
CA LYS A 173 -45.70 -6.06 4.99
C LYS A 173 -44.77 -6.61 6.06
N LYS A 174 -45.23 -7.59 6.85
CA LYS A 174 -44.33 -8.36 7.70
C LYS A 174 -43.62 -9.38 6.81
N GLN A 175 -42.34 -9.15 6.53
CA GLN A 175 -41.48 -10.20 5.97
C GLN A 175 -41.20 -11.18 7.11
N LEU A 176 -41.68 -12.41 6.99
CA LEU A 176 -41.21 -13.49 7.85
C LEU A 176 -39.75 -13.74 7.46
N ALA A 177 -38.87 -13.96 8.44
CA ALA A 177 -37.43 -14.18 8.24
C ALA A 177 -37.09 -15.35 7.29
N THR A 178 -38.09 -16.13 6.89
CA THR A 178 -38.03 -17.37 6.12
C THR A 178 -38.22 -17.20 4.62
N GLY A 179 -38.06 -16.00 4.04
CA GLY A 179 -38.26 -15.82 2.59
C GLY A 179 -39.71 -16.03 2.14
N LEU A 180 -40.68 -16.00 3.06
CA LEU A 180 -42.11 -16.05 2.78
C LEU A 180 -42.73 -14.67 3.02
N ALA A 181 -43.46 -14.18 2.02
CA ALA A 181 -44.18 -12.92 2.09
C ALA A 181 -45.68 -13.18 2.14
N CYS A 182 -46.36 -12.53 3.10
CA CYS A 182 -47.81 -12.59 3.26
C CYS A 182 -48.44 -11.26 2.80
N PHE A 183 -49.51 -11.35 2.02
CA PHE A 183 -50.25 -10.22 1.46
C PHE A 183 -51.74 -10.41 1.68
N THR A 184 -52.40 -9.46 2.33
CA THR A 184 -53.86 -9.46 2.48
C THR A 184 -54.48 -8.48 1.51
N GLN A 185 -55.30 -8.97 0.57
CA GLN A 185 -56.02 -8.15 -0.40
C GLN A 185 -57.49 -8.56 -0.43
N GLY A 186 -58.40 -7.63 -0.13
CA GLY A 186 -59.84 -7.89 -0.15
C GLY A 186 -60.31 -8.96 0.85
N GLY A 187 -59.69 -9.03 2.04
CA GLY A 187 -60.01 -10.03 3.06
C GLY A 187 -59.45 -11.44 2.78
N LYS A 188 -58.82 -11.66 1.62
CA LYS A 188 -58.11 -12.90 1.31
C LYS A 188 -56.62 -12.75 1.61
N THR A 189 -56.05 -13.76 2.25
CA THR A 189 -54.61 -13.87 2.49
C THR A 189 -53.95 -14.62 1.34
N PHE A 190 -52.83 -14.09 0.88
CA PHE A 190 -52.00 -14.68 -0.16
C PHE A 190 -50.58 -14.81 0.37
N TYR A 191 -49.95 -15.93 0.09
CA TYR A 191 -48.58 -16.24 0.45
C TYR A 191 -47.73 -16.28 -0.81
N ARG A 192 -46.46 -15.87 -0.71
CA ARG A 192 -45.52 -15.91 -1.82
C ARG A 192 -44.13 -16.22 -1.33
N ALA A 193 -43.52 -17.25 -1.89
CA ALA A 193 -42.11 -17.54 -1.69
C ALA A 193 -41.24 -16.52 -2.42
N GLN A 194 -40.16 -16.10 -1.79
CA GLN A 194 -39.13 -15.26 -2.37
C GLN A 194 -37.75 -15.70 -1.86
N THR A 195 -36.77 -15.69 -2.74
CA THR A 195 -35.36 -15.86 -2.38
C THR A 195 -34.51 -14.90 -3.20
N ASN A 196 -33.24 -14.77 -2.83
CA ASN A 196 -32.29 -13.95 -3.56
C ASN A 196 -31.07 -14.78 -3.94
N ILE A 197 -30.76 -14.81 -5.23
CA ILE A 197 -29.58 -15.45 -5.81
C ILE A 197 -28.63 -14.33 -6.23
N ASN A 198 -27.77 -13.90 -5.31
CA ASN A 198 -26.69 -12.93 -5.53
C ASN A 198 -27.10 -11.61 -6.15
N GLY A 199 -28.26 -11.05 -5.82
CA GLY A 199 -28.79 -9.81 -6.41
C GLY A 199 -29.86 -10.04 -7.49
N ILE A 200 -30.15 -11.31 -7.83
CA ILE A 200 -31.37 -11.69 -8.54
C ILE A 200 -32.42 -12.07 -7.51
N ASP A 201 -33.52 -11.34 -7.52
CA ASP A 201 -34.68 -11.69 -6.72
C ASP A 201 -35.52 -12.72 -7.48
N VAL A 202 -35.69 -13.89 -6.87
CA VAL A 202 -36.54 -14.96 -7.38
C VAL A 202 -37.83 -14.97 -6.59
N ARG A 203 -38.96 -14.86 -7.29
CA ARG A 203 -40.28 -14.82 -6.67
C ARG A 203 -41.15 -15.94 -7.20
N GLY A 204 -41.70 -16.73 -6.29
CA GLY A 204 -42.74 -17.69 -6.57
C GLY A 204 -44.05 -17.01 -6.95
N ARG A 205 -45.01 -17.80 -7.44
CA ARG A 205 -46.40 -17.41 -7.63
C ARG A 205 -47.11 -17.11 -6.31
N TYR A 206 -48.22 -16.37 -6.38
CA TYR A 206 -49.08 -16.16 -5.23
C TYR A 206 -49.91 -17.42 -4.96
N ARG A 207 -49.94 -17.87 -3.71
CA ARG A 207 -50.71 -19.02 -3.23
C ARG A 207 -51.75 -18.56 -2.21
N HIS A 208 -52.88 -19.26 -2.16
CA HIS A 208 -53.89 -19.05 -1.13
C HIS A 208 -53.54 -19.79 0.17
N ASP A 209 -52.80 -20.91 0.04
CA ASP A 209 -52.44 -21.77 1.14
C ASP A 209 -50.97 -21.61 1.51
N LEU A 210 -50.69 -21.61 2.82
CA LEU A 210 -49.32 -21.47 3.34
C LEU A 210 -48.45 -22.67 2.93
N ASP A 211 -48.97 -23.89 3.02
CA ASP A 211 -48.22 -25.11 2.72
C ASP A 211 -47.75 -25.15 1.25
N SER A 212 -48.61 -24.69 0.33
CA SER A 212 -48.25 -24.52 -1.07
C SER A 212 -47.13 -23.50 -1.28
N ALA A 213 -47.12 -22.41 -0.51
CA ALA A 213 -46.06 -21.40 -0.58
C ALA A 213 -44.75 -21.90 0.07
N VAL A 214 -44.84 -22.72 1.12
CA VAL A 214 -43.68 -23.38 1.74
C VAL A 214 -43.06 -24.36 0.74
N SER A 215 -43.88 -25.18 0.06
CA SER A 215 -43.42 -26.07 -1.01
C SER A 215 -42.72 -25.29 -2.12
N ASP A 216 -43.33 -24.20 -2.63
CA ASP A 216 -42.67 -23.33 -3.62
C ASP A 216 -41.33 -22.77 -3.07
N HIS A 217 -41.26 -22.39 -1.78
CA HIS A 217 -40.02 -21.88 -1.17
C HIS A 217 -38.90 -22.93 -1.12
N VAL A 218 -39.22 -24.20 -0.84
CA VAL A 218 -38.24 -25.30 -0.86
C VAL A 218 -37.64 -25.43 -2.25
N VAL A 219 -38.47 -25.43 -3.31
CA VAL A 219 -38.00 -25.47 -4.71
C VAL A 219 -37.10 -24.28 -5.02
N LEU A 220 -37.49 -23.07 -4.61
CA LEU A 220 -36.67 -21.87 -4.81
C LEU A 220 -35.31 -21.96 -4.11
N MET A 221 -35.26 -22.56 -2.91
CA MET A 221 -34.01 -22.76 -2.17
C MET A 221 -33.12 -23.80 -2.82
N GLN A 222 -33.69 -24.87 -3.38
CA GLN A 222 -32.95 -25.86 -4.16
C GLN A 222 -32.35 -25.23 -5.42
N ILE A 223 -33.14 -24.47 -6.20
CA ILE A 223 -32.61 -23.74 -7.37
C ILE A 223 -31.46 -22.82 -6.96
N ARG A 224 -31.62 -22.06 -5.87
CA ARG A 224 -30.57 -21.18 -5.36
C ARG A 224 -29.29 -21.94 -5.02
N GLU A 225 -29.41 -23.08 -4.36
CA GLU A 225 -28.26 -23.86 -3.90
C GLU A 225 -27.54 -24.53 -5.08
N GLU A 226 -28.27 -25.14 -6.00
CA GLU A 226 -27.68 -25.77 -7.17
C GLU A 226 -27.00 -24.75 -8.10
N VAL A 227 -27.61 -23.58 -8.28
CA VAL A 227 -26.97 -22.47 -9.00
C VAL A 227 -25.70 -22.03 -8.27
N ARG A 228 -25.70 -21.95 -6.93
CA ARG A 228 -24.48 -21.66 -6.16
C ARG A 228 -23.38 -22.70 -6.41
N CYS A 229 -23.73 -23.98 -6.45
CA CYS A 229 -22.82 -25.07 -6.77
C CYS A 229 -22.22 -24.95 -8.18
N VAL A 230 -23.01 -24.56 -9.18
CA VAL A 230 -22.50 -24.29 -10.55
C VAL A 230 -21.39 -23.22 -10.52
N PHE A 231 -21.64 -22.07 -9.91
CA PHE A 231 -20.65 -20.99 -9.83
C PHE A 231 -19.42 -21.39 -9.01
N GLN A 232 -19.60 -22.13 -7.92
CA GLN A 232 -18.49 -22.59 -7.08
C GLN A 232 -17.60 -23.61 -7.79
N ARG A 233 -18.18 -24.59 -8.49
CA ARG A 233 -17.42 -25.60 -9.26
C ARG A 233 -16.59 -24.97 -10.37
N ARG A 234 -17.10 -23.91 -11.01
CA ARG A 234 -16.37 -23.16 -12.03
C ARG A 234 -15.37 -22.15 -11.47
N GLY A 235 -15.27 -22.00 -10.14
CA GLY A 235 -14.38 -21.01 -9.51
C GLY A 235 -14.77 -19.56 -9.81
N LEU A 236 -16.01 -19.31 -10.23
CA LEU A 236 -16.48 -18.01 -10.67
C LEU A 236 -17.18 -17.26 -9.54
N LYS A 237 -16.89 -15.97 -9.41
CA LYS A 237 -17.75 -15.07 -8.63
C LYS A 237 -18.99 -14.75 -9.45
N PHE A 238 -20.14 -14.60 -8.79
CA PHE A 238 -21.41 -14.23 -9.42
C PHE A 238 -21.43 -12.88 -10.15
N ASN A 239 -20.37 -12.07 -10.06
CA ASN A 239 -20.25 -10.79 -10.78
C ASN A 239 -19.15 -10.85 -11.86
N GLN A 240 -18.60 -12.02 -12.14
CA GLN A 240 -17.51 -12.24 -13.08
C GLN A 240 -17.99 -13.16 -14.20
N TYR A 241 -18.78 -12.59 -15.10
CA TYR A 241 -19.23 -13.25 -16.31
C TYR A 241 -18.12 -13.10 -17.36
N GLY A 242 -17.08 -13.91 -17.26
CA GLY A 242 -15.98 -13.93 -18.23
C GLY A 242 -16.39 -14.48 -19.61
N ALA A 243 -15.40 -14.82 -20.43
CA ALA A 243 -15.62 -15.40 -21.77
C ALA A 243 -16.50 -16.67 -21.77
N ASN A 244 -16.58 -17.37 -20.63
CA ASN A 244 -17.31 -18.64 -20.48
C ASN A 244 -18.79 -18.46 -20.13
N TRP A 245 -19.38 -17.28 -20.33
CA TRP A 245 -20.78 -17.00 -20.00
C TRP A 245 -21.75 -18.04 -20.58
N HIS A 246 -21.58 -18.42 -21.84
CA HIS A 246 -22.48 -19.35 -22.50
C HIS A 246 -22.48 -20.75 -21.86
N GLU A 247 -21.32 -21.23 -21.41
CA GLU A 247 -21.21 -22.51 -20.70
C GLU A 247 -21.93 -22.45 -19.35
N VAL A 248 -21.71 -21.38 -18.58
CA VAL A 248 -22.37 -21.17 -17.29
C VAL A 248 -23.88 -21.03 -17.46
N ALA A 249 -24.32 -20.29 -18.48
CA ALA A 249 -25.73 -20.12 -18.82
C ALA A 249 -26.40 -21.45 -19.14
N ASN A 250 -25.75 -22.32 -19.91
CA ASN A 250 -26.27 -23.64 -20.23
C ASN A 250 -26.38 -24.53 -18.98
N GLU A 251 -25.33 -24.60 -18.16
CA GLU A 251 -25.36 -25.37 -16.91
C GLU A 251 -26.43 -24.87 -15.93
N VAL A 252 -26.56 -23.55 -15.77
CA VAL A 252 -27.60 -22.95 -14.94
C VAL A 252 -28.99 -23.29 -15.47
N SER A 253 -29.19 -23.28 -16.80
CA SER A 253 -30.46 -23.68 -17.41
C SER A 253 -30.78 -25.16 -17.16
N GLU A 254 -29.79 -26.04 -17.29
CA GLU A 254 -29.93 -27.47 -17.08
C GLU A 254 -30.28 -27.79 -15.63
N VAL A 255 -29.58 -27.15 -14.69
CA VAL A 255 -29.84 -27.25 -13.26
C VAL A 255 -31.23 -26.74 -12.90
N GLU A 256 -31.63 -25.57 -13.41
CA GLU A 256 -32.97 -25.01 -13.17
C GLU A 256 -34.04 -25.99 -13.64
N LYS A 257 -33.89 -26.55 -14.86
CA LYS A 257 -34.81 -27.54 -15.41
C LYS A 257 -34.83 -28.83 -14.60
N ALA A 258 -33.68 -29.33 -14.18
CA ALA A 258 -33.57 -30.54 -13.37
C ALA A 258 -34.33 -30.38 -12.04
N VAL A 259 -34.08 -29.30 -11.31
CA VAL A 259 -34.77 -29.03 -10.04
C VAL A 259 -36.29 -28.87 -10.23
N LEU A 260 -36.72 -28.20 -11.30
CA LEU A 260 -38.15 -28.06 -11.60
C LEU A 260 -38.81 -29.40 -11.96
N ASN A 261 -38.11 -30.26 -12.71
CA ASN A 261 -38.58 -31.59 -13.08
C ASN A 261 -38.67 -32.53 -11.87
N ASP A 262 -37.65 -32.53 -11.00
CA ASP A 262 -37.59 -33.37 -9.79
C ASP A 262 -38.74 -33.06 -8.82
N ASN A 263 -39.21 -31.82 -8.82
CA ASN A 263 -40.32 -31.37 -7.99
C ASN A 263 -41.69 -31.45 -8.69
N ILE A 264 -41.78 -32.12 -9.86
CA ILE A 264 -43.03 -32.32 -10.62
C ILE A 264 -43.74 -30.99 -10.91
N VAL A 265 -42.95 -29.94 -11.18
CA VAL A 265 -43.49 -28.63 -11.55
C VAL A 265 -43.79 -28.68 -13.04
N ASN A 266 -45.02 -29.08 -13.40
CA ASN A 266 -45.45 -29.15 -14.80
C ASN A 266 -45.24 -27.81 -15.51
N GLY A 267 -44.51 -27.84 -16.63
CA GLY A 267 -44.00 -26.66 -17.35
C GLY A 267 -45.04 -25.66 -17.87
N GLU A 268 -46.34 -25.97 -17.81
CA GLU A 268 -47.41 -25.03 -18.17
C GLU A 268 -47.63 -23.93 -17.12
N ILE A 269 -47.25 -24.15 -15.85
CA ILE A 269 -47.43 -23.15 -14.80
C ILE A 269 -46.08 -22.52 -14.43
N VAL A 270 -45.96 -21.23 -14.74
CA VAL A 270 -44.82 -20.39 -14.33
C VAL A 270 -44.72 -20.38 -12.81
N LEU A 271 -43.82 -21.19 -12.27
CA LEU A 271 -43.56 -21.25 -10.83
C LEU A 271 -42.85 -19.98 -10.36
N CYS A 272 -41.84 -19.56 -11.12
CA CYS A 272 -40.85 -18.57 -10.72
C CYS A 272 -40.87 -17.36 -11.66
N THR A 273 -40.60 -16.19 -11.09
CA THR A 273 -40.33 -14.95 -11.81
C THR A 273 -39.04 -14.36 -11.29
N TYR A 274 -38.21 -13.89 -12.21
CA TYR A 274 -36.85 -13.43 -11.93
C TYR A 274 -36.72 -11.96 -12.31
N TYR A 275 -36.03 -11.17 -11.48
CA TYR A 275 -35.51 -9.87 -11.87
C TYR A 275 -34.24 -9.56 -11.07
N ALA A 276 -33.30 -8.86 -11.69
CA ALA A 276 -32.09 -8.41 -11.03
C ALA A 276 -32.30 -7.02 -10.41
N ALA A 277 -31.83 -6.85 -9.18
CA ALA A 277 -31.84 -5.59 -8.45
C ALA A 277 -30.41 -5.03 -8.39
N LEU A 278 -30.12 -4.04 -9.24
CA LEU A 278 -28.79 -3.51 -9.49
C LEU A 278 -28.60 -2.16 -8.80
N ARG A 279 -27.58 -2.07 -7.95
CA ARG A 279 -27.21 -0.81 -7.29
C ARG A 279 -26.46 0.07 -8.28
N MET A 280 -27.03 1.23 -8.57
CA MET A 280 -26.50 2.20 -9.53
C MET A 280 -26.02 3.48 -8.86
N ASN A 281 -25.47 3.38 -7.64
CA ASN A 281 -25.09 4.53 -6.80
C ASN A 281 -24.08 5.50 -7.44
N ALA A 282 -23.43 5.10 -8.54
CA ALA A 282 -22.61 5.99 -9.37
C ALA A 282 -23.45 6.99 -10.17
N PHE A 283 -24.66 6.62 -10.57
CA PHE A 283 -25.51 7.39 -11.49
C PHE A 283 -26.83 7.82 -10.86
N ILE A 284 -27.44 6.98 -10.01
CA ILE A 284 -28.74 7.23 -9.38
C ILE A 284 -28.75 6.73 -7.92
N ALA A 285 -29.52 7.37 -7.04
CA ALA A 285 -29.67 6.93 -5.65
C ALA A 285 -30.39 5.58 -5.51
N LYS A 286 -31.20 5.21 -6.50
CA LYS A 286 -32.14 4.08 -6.42
C LYS A 286 -31.53 2.80 -7.01
N THR A 287 -32.01 1.67 -6.52
CA THR A 287 -31.73 0.36 -7.14
C THR A 287 -32.55 0.23 -8.41
N LEU A 288 -31.88 -0.02 -9.53
CA LEU A 288 -32.51 -0.29 -10.81
C LEU A 288 -32.97 -1.75 -10.82
N ARG A 289 -34.19 -2.01 -11.28
CA ARG A 289 -34.73 -3.37 -11.39
C ARG A 289 -34.89 -3.72 -12.85
N THR A 290 -34.29 -4.82 -13.30
CA THR A 290 -34.51 -5.31 -14.66
C THR A 290 -35.98 -5.65 -14.88
N PRO A 291 -36.42 -5.70 -16.15
CA PRO A 291 -37.67 -6.36 -16.51
C PRO A 291 -37.74 -7.77 -15.91
N THR A 292 -38.96 -8.17 -15.55
CA THR A 292 -39.19 -9.50 -14.97
C THR A 292 -39.18 -10.54 -16.08
N THR A 293 -38.53 -11.68 -15.86
CA THR A 293 -38.43 -12.80 -16.82
C THR A 293 -38.90 -14.11 -16.18
N ARG A 294 -39.19 -15.12 -17.02
CA ARG A 294 -39.47 -16.50 -16.56
C ARG A 294 -38.24 -17.41 -16.56
N SER A 295 -37.15 -16.96 -17.15
CA SER A 295 -35.88 -17.68 -17.25
C SER A 295 -34.82 -17.01 -16.37
N LEU A 296 -34.18 -17.79 -15.50
CA LEU A 296 -33.08 -17.31 -14.67
C LEU A 296 -31.89 -16.88 -15.53
N VAL A 297 -31.60 -17.65 -16.60
CA VAL A 297 -30.51 -17.36 -17.54
C VAL A 297 -30.72 -16.02 -18.22
N THR A 298 -31.93 -15.75 -18.71
CA THR A 298 -32.26 -14.45 -19.33
C THR A 298 -32.14 -13.31 -18.32
N CYS A 299 -32.53 -13.54 -17.05
CA CYS A 299 -32.35 -12.53 -16.00
C CYS A 299 -30.86 -12.26 -15.70
N LEU A 300 -30.02 -13.30 -15.70
CA LEU A 300 -28.57 -13.16 -15.53
C LEU A 300 -27.94 -12.42 -16.72
N GLU A 301 -28.42 -12.67 -17.95
CA GLU A 301 -27.99 -11.94 -19.14
C GLU A 301 -28.39 -10.47 -19.07
N HIS A 302 -29.65 -10.16 -18.72
CA HIS A 302 -30.11 -8.79 -18.49
C HIS A 302 -29.22 -8.07 -17.46
N ARG A 303 -28.88 -8.79 -16.39
CA ARG A 303 -28.00 -8.27 -15.36
C ARG A 303 -26.60 -7.97 -15.89
N ARG A 304 -26.00 -8.93 -16.60
CA ARG A 304 -24.68 -8.79 -17.21
C ARG A 304 -24.65 -7.58 -18.15
N LEU A 305 -25.62 -7.47 -19.06
CA LEU A 305 -25.71 -6.35 -20.01
C LEU A 305 -25.72 -5.00 -19.29
N ILE A 306 -26.49 -4.89 -18.20
CA ILE A 306 -26.53 -3.65 -17.41
C ILE A 306 -25.23 -3.43 -16.62
N GLU A 307 -24.59 -4.47 -16.09
CA GLU A 307 -23.31 -4.36 -15.38
C GLU A 307 -22.16 -3.96 -16.34
N ASP A 308 -22.14 -4.51 -17.54
CA ASP A 308 -21.20 -4.14 -18.61
C ASP A 308 -21.41 -2.68 -19.02
N ALA A 309 -22.68 -2.28 -19.25
CA ALA A 309 -23.04 -0.90 -19.54
C ALA A 309 -22.69 0.07 -18.40
N ARG A 310 -22.77 -0.37 -17.14
CA ARG A 310 -22.39 0.42 -15.96
C ARG A 310 -20.92 0.81 -16.00
N ASN A 311 -20.06 -0.07 -16.50
CA ASN A 311 -18.63 0.20 -16.62
C ASN A 311 -18.34 1.18 -17.77
N ALA A 312 -19.19 1.23 -18.80
CA ALA A 312 -19.08 2.16 -19.92
C ALA A 312 -19.62 3.56 -19.61
N GLY A 313 -20.65 3.67 -18.76
CA GLY A 313 -21.18 4.95 -18.28
C GLY A 313 -22.70 5.05 -18.33
N TRP A 314 -23.24 6.18 -17.87
CA TRP A 314 -24.69 6.38 -17.78
C TRP A 314 -25.45 6.25 -19.12
N PRO A 315 -24.98 6.81 -20.26
CA PRO A 315 -25.69 6.71 -21.53
C PRO A 315 -25.90 5.25 -21.97
N GLU A 316 -24.89 4.39 -21.77
CA GLU A 316 -24.99 2.96 -22.10
C GLU A 316 -25.93 2.23 -21.14
N VAL A 317 -25.90 2.55 -19.84
CA VAL A 317 -26.86 1.98 -18.87
C VAL A 317 -28.28 2.33 -19.27
N ARG A 318 -28.52 3.59 -19.64
CA ARG A 318 -29.82 4.08 -20.10
C ARG A 318 -30.25 3.33 -21.36
N LYS A 319 -29.39 3.22 -22.36
CA LYS A 319 -29.67 2.48 -23.62
C LYS A 319 -29.98 1.01 -23.36
N ALA A 320 -29.11 0.30 -22.65
CA ALA A 320 -29.29 -1.12 -22.33
C ALA A 320 -30.59 -1.36 -21.55
N PHE A 321 -30.90 -0.52 -20.57
CA PHE A 321 -32.14 -0.65 -19.81
C PHE A 321 -33.39 -0.42 -20.67
N MET A 322 -33.34 0.56 -21.58
CA MET A 322 -34.42 0.85 -22.51
C MET A 322 -34.67 -0.30 -23.49
N GLU A 323 -33.60 -0.90 -24.01
CA GLU A 323 -33.65 -2.08 -24.87
C GLU A 323 -34.28 -3.27 -24.12
N LEU A 324 -33.80 -3.57 -22.91
CA LEU A 324 -34.36 -4.62 -22.08
C LEU A 324 -35.85 -4.39 -21.77
N SER A 325 -36.23 -3.14 -21.50
CA SER A 325 -37.63 -2.77 -21.20
C SER A 325 -38.57 -2.97 -22.39
N GLN A 326 -38.06 -3.00 -23.63
CA GLN A 326 -38.86 -3.31 -24.82
C GLN A 326 -39.15 -4.81 -24.94
N HIS A 327 -38.30 -5.66 -24.36
CA HIS A 327 -38.41 -7.12 -24.39
C HIS A 327 -39.10 -7.70 -23.16
N GLU A 328 -39.90 -6.91 -22.43
CA GLU A 328 -40.66 -7.42 -21.28
C GLU A 328 -41.68 -8.48 -21.73
N GLU A 329 -41.62 -9.67 -21.12
CA GLU A 329 -42.49 -10.78 -21.50
C GLU A 329 -43.98 -10.46 -21.21
N PRO A 330 -44.89 -10.71 -22.17
CA PRO A 330 -46.31 -10.46 -21.97
C PRO A 330 -46.89 -11.33 -20.84
N GLY A 331 -47.74 -10.72 -20.00
CA GLY A 331 -48.42 -11.39 -18.88
C GLY A 331 -47.66 -11.40 -17.56
N LEU A 332 -46.41 -10.93 -17.52
CA LEU A 332 -45.71 -10.66 -16.26
C LEU A 332 -46.09 -9.29 -15.70
N ARG A 333 -45.96 -9.13 -14.38
CA ARG A 333 -46.25 -7.86 -13.72
C ARG A 333 -45.27 -6.82 -14.25
N ARG A 334 -45.80 -5.86 -15.02
CA ARG A 334 -45.02 -4.70 -15.47
C ARG A 334 -44.35 -4.02 -14.29
N CYS A 335 -43.09 -3.66 -14.45
CA CYS A 335 -42.44 -2.72 -13.54
C CYS A 335 -43.34 -1.48 -13.43
N SER A 336 -43.97 -1.27 -12.27
CA SER A 336 -45.09 -0.32 -12.11
C SER A 336 -44.77 1.13 -12.46
N ALA A 337 -43.48 1.47 -12.58
CA ALA A 337 -42.97 2.77 -12.96
C ALA A 337 -42.94 2.99 -14.48
N ILE A 338 -43.06 1.95 -15.31
CA ILE A 338 -42.78 2.01 -16.74
C ILE A 338 -43.93 1.33 -17.50
N ARG A 339 -44.87 2.12 -17.99
CA ARG A 339 -45.98 1.61 -18.81
C ARG A 339 -45.69 1.64 -20.31
N CYS A 340 -44.75 2.48 -20.74
CA CYS A 340 -44.27 2.60 -22.11
C CYS A 340 -42.77 2.97 -22.14
N PRO A 341 -42.03 2.63 -23.21
CA PRO A 341 -40.60 2.93 -23.32
C PRO A 341 -40.29 4.44 -23.18
N ALA A 342 -41.06 5.32 -23.82
CA ALA A 342 -40.87 6.77 -23.72
C ALA A 342 -40.98 7.28 -22.26
N SER A 343 -41.89 6.70 -21.47
CA SER A 343 -42.00 7.02 -20.04
C SER A 343 -40.87 6.42 -19.20
N ALA A 344 -40.22 5.34 -19.67
CA ALA A 344 -39.07 4.76 -18.97
C ALA A 344 -37.85 5.68 -19.04
N ALA A 345 -37.58 6.21 -20.24
CA ALA A 345 -36.48 7.14 -20.48
C ALA A 345 -36.62 8.40 -19.61
N SER A 346 -37.79 9.04 -19.63
CA SER A 346 -38.02 10.26 -18.85
C SER A 346 -37.92 10.04 -17.35
N VAL A 347 -38.38 8.90 -16.84
CA VAL A 347 -38.24 8.55 -15.42
C VAL A 347 -36.77 8.32 -15.05
N LEU A 348 -35.99 7.65 -15.90
CA LEU A 348 -34.56 7.46 -15.66
C LEU A 348 -33.78 8.77 -15.70
N ASP A 349 -34.07 9.64 -16.67
CA ASP A 349 -33.44 10.95 -16.80
C ASP A 349 -33.75 11.80 -15.56
N ALA A 350 -35.02 11.87 -15.14
CA ALA A 350 -35.40 12.56 -13.92
C ALA A 350 -34.71 12.00 -12.66
N LEU A 351 -34.50 10.68 -12.57
CA LEU A 351 -33.75 10.07 -11.47
C LEU A 351 -32.27 10.45 -11.50
N TYR A 352 -31.66 10.50 -12.68
CA TYR A 352 -30.26 10.89 -12.88
C TYR A 352 -30.02 12.36 -12.55
N ASP A 353 -30.93 13.23 -12.98
CA ASP A 353 -30.87 14.67 -12.72
C ASP A 353 -31.09 14.96 -11.23
N SER A 354 -32.07 14.30 -10.61
CA SER A 354 -32.31 14.44 -9.16
C SER A 354 -31.12 14.02 -8.29
N TYR A 355 -30.20 13.24 -8.84
CA TYR A 355 -29.00 12.74 -8.15
C TYR A 355 -27.73 13.51 -8.52
N ALA A 356 -27.81 14.54 -9.37
CA ALA A 356 -26.65 15.31 -9.84
C ALA A 356 -25.79 15.86 -8.68
N THR A 357 -26.42 16.53 -7.72
CA THR A 357 -25.71 17.12 -6.56
C THR A 357 -24.98 16.08 -5.71
N GLN A 358 -25.54 14.88 -5.57
CA GLN A 358 -24.89 13.80 -4.83
C GLN A 358 -23.73 13.16 -5.62
N ARG A 359 -23.79 13.16 -6.95
CA ARG A 359 -22.68 12.71 -7.80
C ARG A 359 -21.52 13.67 -7.71
N GLU A 360 -21.76 14.96 -7.87
CA GLU A 360 -20.74 16.01 -7.72
C GLU A 360 -20.10 15.96 -6.33
N ALA A 361 -20.90 15.86 -5.27
CA ALA A 361 -20.38 15.74 -3.90
C ALA A 361 -19.55 14.45 -3.70
N ARG A 362 -19.91 13.36 -4.37
CA ARG A 362 -19.14 12.11 -4.31
C ARG A 362 -17.84 12.21 -5.08
N GLU A 363 -17.86 12.79 -6.27
CA GLU A 363 -16.67 13.01 -7.10
C GLU A 363 -15.68 13.94 -6.38
N ALA A 364 -16.16 15.03 -5.78
CA ALA A 364 -15.35 15.92 -4.94
C ALA A 364 -14.66 15.15 -3.80
N ARG A 365 -15.41 14.32 -3.06
CA ARG A 365 -14.83 13.48 -1.99
C ARG A 365 -13.79 12.50 -2.51
N LEU A 366 -14.00 11.90 -3.68
CA LEU A 366 -13.04 10.97 -4.27
C LEU A 366 -11.74 11.67 -4.67
N LEU A 367 -11.83 12.89 -5.22
CA LEU A 367 -10.68 13.74 -5.49
C LEU A 367 -9.95 14.15 -4.20
N ASP A 368 -10.68 14.53 -3.16
CA ASP A 368 -10.11 14.84 -1.85
C ASP A 368 -9.36 13.64 -1.26
N PHE A 369 -9.95 12.44 -1.34
CA PHE A 369 -9.29 11.21 -0.87
C PHE A 369 -8.04 10.86 -1.69
N ALA A 370 -8.07 11.06 -3.01
CA ALA A 370 -6.91 10.86 -3.87
C ALA A 370 -5.78 11.84 -3.49
N ALA A 371 -6.10 13.13 -3.34
CA ALA A 371 -5.14 14.16 -2.93
C ALA A 371 -4.56 13.88 -1.54
N GLN A 372 -5.39 13.45 -0.57
CA GLN A 372 -4.92 13.04 0.76
C GLN A 372 -3.98 11.84 0.71
N ARG A 373 -4.27 10.87 -0.16
CA ARG A 373 -3.42 9.69 -0.36
C ARG A 373 -2.07 10.09 -0.94
N GLU A 374 -2.05 10.92 -1.99
CA GLU A 374 -0.82 11.44 -2.58
C GLU A 374 0.01 12.25 -1.57
N ALA A 375 -0.64 13.12 -0.78
CA ALA A 375 0.03 13.86 0.29
C ALA A 375 0.63 12.94 1.37
N ARG A 376 -0.06 11.85 1.71
CA ARG A 376 0.46 10.86 2.66
C ARG A 376 1.65 10.10 2.09
N GLU A 377 1.58 9.69 0.82
CA GLU A 377 2.69 9.01 0.14
C GLU A 377 3.92 9.93 0.04
N ALA A 378 3.74 11.20 -0.30
CA ALA A 378 4.81 12.20 -0.31
C ALA A 378 5.48 12.38 1.07
N ARG A 379 4.68 12.51 2.15
CA ARG A 379 5.20 12.61 3.53
C ARG A 379 6.01 11.37 3.94
N LEU A 380 5.58 10.18 3.51
CA LEU A 380 6.31 8.95 3.80
C LEU A 380 7.66 8.91 3.09
N LEU A 381 7.73 9.38 1.85
CA LEU A 381 8.99 9.50 1.10
C LEU A 381 9.94 10.52 1.74
N GLU A 382 9.43 11.67 2.17
CA GLU A 382 10.24 12.68 2.87
C GLU A 382 10.81 12.15 4.20
N LEU A 383 9.99 11.45 4.99
CA LEU A 383 10.44 10.80 6.23
C LEU A 383 11.47 9.70 5.97
N ALA A 384 11.35 8.96 4.86
CA ALA A 384 12.33 7.96 4.46
C ALA A 384 13.68 8.61 4.10
N ALA A 385 13.66 9.67 3.31
CA ALA A 385 14.86 10.45 2.96
C ALA A 385 15.55 11.03 4.21
N ALA A 386 14.79 11.65 5.10
CA ALA A 386 15.33 12.21 6.35
C ALA A 386 15.95 11.13 7.26
N ARG A 387 15.41 9.92 7.28
CA ARG A 387 16.00 8.78 8.01
C ARG A 387 17.29 8.30 7.37
N GLU A 388 17.38 8.29 6.05
CA GLU A 388 18.59 7.92 5.33
C GLU A 388 19.72 8.93 5.58
N GLU A 389 19.42 10.23 5.54
CA GLU A 389 20.38 11.28 5.88
C GLU A 389 20.89 11.15 7.32
N LYS A 390 19.98 10.92 8.29
CA LYS A 390 20.36 10.65 9.69
C LYS A 390 21.26 9.42 9.81
N ARG A 391 21.01 8.36 9.04
CA ARG A 391 21.87 7.16 9.00
C ARG A 391 23.25 7.48 8.43
N LYS A 392 23.33 8.22 7.33
CA LYS A 392 24.61 8.66 6.73
C LYS A 392 25.42 9.49 7.73
N HIS A 393 24.80 10.49 8.35
CA HIS A 393 25.44 11.32 9.37
C HIS A 393 25.90 10.49 10.59
N HIS A 394 25.08 9.53 11.04
CA HIS A 394 25.48 8.63 12.12
C HIS A 394 26.68 7.76 11.72
N GLN A 395 26.72 7.23 10.50
CA GLN A 395 27.85 6.45 10.00
C GLN A 395 29.12 7.30 9.94
N GLU A 396 29.05 8.52 9.42
CA GLU A 396 30.17 9.47 9.37
C GLU A 396 30.72 9.78 10.76
N THR A 397 29.83 10.07 11.73
CA THR A 397 30.23 10.34 13.10
C THR A 397 30.88 9.12 13.77
N VAL A 398 30.36 7.91 13.55
CA VAL A 398 30.97 6.66 14.04
C VAL A 398 32.35 6.44 13.43
N VAL A 399 32.51 6.63 12.12
CA VAL A 399 33.81 6.51 11.43
C VAL A 399 34.80 7.53 12.00
N ARG A 400 34.39 8.79 12.16
CA ARG A 400 35.21 9.87 12.74
C ARG A 400 35.65 9.54 14.17
N VAL A 401 34.77 9.01 15.01
CA VAL A 401 35.14 8.61 16.38
C VAL A 401 36.12 7.43 16.36
N ARG A 402 35.93 6.44 15.49
CA ARG A 402 36.85 5.30 15.34
C ARG A 402 38.23 5.75 14.89
N THR A 403 38.33 6.66 13.91
CA THR A 403 39.62 7.17 13.43
C THR A 403 40.33 7.97 14.51
N LEU A 404 39.62 8.86 15.23
CA LEU A 404 40.19 9.60 16.37
C LEU A 404 40.71 8.68 17.49
N ARG A 405 39.97 7.60 17.81
CA ARG A 405 40.43 6.58 18.77
C ARG A 405 41.69 5.86 18.27
N ARG A 406 41.77 5.52 16.98
CA ARG A 406 42.97 4.90 16.38
C ARG A 406 44.18 5.83 16.47
N PHE A 407 44.03 7.10 16.11
CA PHE A 407 45.10 8.09 16.23
C PHE A 407 45.55 8.26 17.68
N SER A 408 44.61 8.34 18.63
CA SER A 408 44.92 8.44 20.06
C SER A 408 45.75 7.23 20.56
N ARG A 409 45.41 6.01 20.11
CA ARG A 409 46.18 4.79 20.44
C ARG A 409 47.59 4.82 19.84
N LEU A 410 47.73 5.27 18.59
CA LEU A 410 49.03 5.39 17.93
C LEU A 410 49.92 6.44 18.63
N ALA A 411 49.35 7.58 19.02
CA ALA A 411 50.04 8.62 19.77
C ALA A 411 50.57 8.08 21.11
N ARG A 412 49.73 7.36 21.88
CA ARG A 412 50.15 6.71 23.14
C ARG A 412 51.27 5.69 22.92
N ARG A 413 51.20 4.88 21.85
CA ARG A 413 52.28 3.94 21.51
C ARG A 413 53.59 4.67 21.19
N ALA A 414 53.53 5.71 20.36
CA ALA A 414 54.70 6.52 20.04
C ALA A 414 55.33 7.12 21.32
N GLU A 415 54.52 7.65 22.23
CA GLU A 415 54.96 8.16 23.51
C GLU A 415 55.64 7.08 24.37
N THR A 416 55.06 5.89 24.49
CA THR A 416 55.69 4.77 25.23
C THR A 416 57.01 4.35 24.62
N THR A 417 57.12 4.28 23.29
CA THR A 417 58.40 3.95 22.62
C THR A 417 59.44 5.03 22.83
N LEU A 418 59.04 6.30 22.82
CA LEU A 418 59.93 7.43 23.08
C LEU A 418 60.45 7.40 24.51
N ASN A 419 59.58 7.11 25.49
CA ASN A 419 59.97 6.93 26.89
C ASN A 419 60.92 5.74 27.07
N ALA A 420 60.66 4.61 26.42
CA ALA A 420 61.55 3.44 26.46
C ALA A 420 62.94 3.75 25.87
N VAL A 421 63.02 4.48 24.75
CA VAL A 421 64.28 4.93 24.17
C VAL A 421 65.01 5.89 25.10
N GLN A 422 64.31 6.82 25.74
CA GLN A 422 64.91 7.72 26.73
C GLN A 422 65.45 6.97 27.94
N GLU A 423 64.72 5.96 28.43
CA GLU A 423 65.16 5.15 29.56
C GLU A 423 66.37 4.28 29.19
N GLN A 424 66.40 3.70 28.00
CA GLN A 424 67.56 2.97 27.49
C GLN A 424 68.80 3.88 27.40
N ARG A 425 68.63 5.13 26.92
CA ARG A 425 69.72 6.13 26.93
C ARG A 425 70.21 6.43 28.34
N ARG A 426 69.31 6.58 29.32
CA ARG A 426 69.67 6.79 30.74
C ARG A 426 70.45 5.59 31.29
N ARG A 427 70.02 4.35 30.99
CA ARG A 427 70.72 3.12 31.42
C ARG A 427 72.11 3.02 30.78
N LEU A 428 72.25 3.32 29.49
CA LEU A 428 73.55 3.33 28.81
C LEU A 428 74.48 4.38 29.42
N ALA A 429 74.00 5.59 29.69
CA ALA A 429 74.78 6.63 30.36
C ALA A 429 75.24 6.19 31.77
N GLN A 430 74.37 5.56 32.55
CA GLN A 430 74.74 4.99 33.86
C GLN A 430 75.81 3.89 33.74
N LEU A 431 75.70 3.01 32.74
CA LEU A 431 76.70 1.97 32.49
C LEU A 431 78.06 2.57 32.08
N GLU A 432 78.07 3.60 31.24
CA GLU A 432 79.29 4.33 30.90
C GLU A 432 79.92 4.99 32.13
N ASP A 433 79.11 5.63 32.98
CA ASP A 433 79.60 6.24 34.22
C ASP A 433 80.15 5.19 35.19
N THR A 434 79.50 4.03 35.33
CA THR A 434 80.04 2.95 36.17
C THR A 434 81.33 2.36 35.60
N ARG A 435 81.45 2.24 34.27
CA ARG A 435 82.70 1.83 33.60
C ARG A 435 83.81 2.84 33.86
N ARG A 436 83.53 4.14 33.73
CA ARG A 436 84.48 5.22 34.05
C ARG A 436 84.93 5.17 35.51
N LYS A 437 83.99 5.00 36.45
CA LYS A 437 84.30 4.85 37.89
C LYS A 437 85.15 3.61 38.18
N LYS A 438 84.84 2.46 37.55
CA LYS A 438 85.62 1.22 37.70
C LYS A 438 87.03 1.35 37.10
N ALA A 439 87.16 1.97 35.93
CA ALA A 439 88.45 2.24 35.30
C ALA A 439 89.31 3.16 36.18
N ALA A 440 88.73 4.25 36.71
CA ALA A 440 89.41 5.14 37.65
C ALA A 440 89.83 4.41 38.94
N ALA A 441 88.96 3.55 39.49
CA ALA A 441 89.30 2.74 40.66
C ALA A 441 90.40 1.70 40.38
N ALA A 442 90.43 1.11 39.18
CA ALA A 442 91.48 0.18 38.77
C ALA A 442 92.83 0.90 38.61
N GLN A 443 92.84 2.08 37.99
CA GLN A 443 94.02 2.95 37.92
C GLN A 443 94.52 3.32 39.32
N ALA A 444 93.63 3.75 40.22
CA ALA A 444 93.99 4.07 41.61
C ALA A 444 94.58 2.85 42.35
N ARG A 445 94.07 1.63 42.10
CA ARG A 445 94.64 0.39 42.66
C ARG A 445 96.01 0.07 42.09
N GLN A 446 96.22 0.25 40.79
CA GLN A 446 97.53 0.09 40.15
C GLN A 446 98.53 1.09 40.73
N GLU A 447 98.16 2.37 40.81
CA GLU A 447 98.99 3.40 41.45
C GLU A 447 99.32 3.05 42.91
N GLN A 448 98.37 2.50 43.66
CA GLN A 448 98.58 2.08 45.04
C GLN A 448 99.49 0.84 45.15
N GLN A 449 99.35 -0.13 44.24
CA GLN A 449 100.23 -1.29 44.16
C GLN A 449 101.65 -0.88 43.78
N GLU A 450 101.81 0.00 42.79
CA GLU A 450 103.10 0.56 42.42
C GLU A 450 103.73 1.31 43.60
N ARG A 451 102.96 2.14 44.32
CA ARG A 451 103.45 2.80 45.54
C ARG A 451 103.91 1.80 46.60
N LYS A 452 103.17 0.70 46.81
CA LYS A 452 103.56 -0.37 47.74
C LYS A 452 104.83 -1.09 47.28
N GLN A 453 104.91 -1.49 46.01
CA GLN A 453 106.10 -2.12 45.44
C GLN A 453 107.32 -1.20 45.54
N ARG A 454 107.17 0.10 45.25
CA ARG A 454 108.23 1.11 45.44
C ARG A 454 108.66 1.20 46.91
N ALA A 455 107.72 1.19 47.85
CA ALA A 455 108.02 1.21 49.28
C ALA A 455 108.72 -0.08 49.75
N GLU A 456 108.32 -1.26 49.23
CA GLU A 456 108.96 -2.55 49.50
C GLU A 456 110.37 -2.61 48.93
N LEU A 457 110.58 -2.17 47.68
CA LEU A 457 111.91 -2.06 47.08
C LEU A 457 112.82 -1.15 47.90
N ARG A 458 112.31 -0.02 48.40
CA ARG A 458 113.06 0.86 49.32
C ARG A 458 113.37 0.18 50.65
N ARG A 459 112.42 -0.52 51.26
CA ARG A 459 112.65 -1.30 52.48
C ARG A 459 113.72 -2.38 52.27
N HIS A 460 113.64 -3.11 51.16
CA HIS A 460 114.60 -4.15 50.84
C HIS A 460 116.00 -3.56 50.62
N TRP A 461 116.11 -2.45 49.87
CA TRP A 461 117.35 -1.71 49.70
C TRP A 461 117.96 -1.27 51.04
N LEU A 462 117.16 -0.74 51.97
CA LEU A 462 117.61 -0.34 53.32
C LEU A 462 118.09 -1.52 54.19
N HIS A 463 117.63 -2.73 53.93
CA HIS A 463 117.96 -3.92 54.74
C HIS A 463 119.02 -4.84 54.10
N ARG A 464 119.45 -4.57 52.86
CA ARG A 464 120.54 -5.32 52.22
C ARG A 464 121.88 -4.96 52.87
N ARG A 465 122.65 -6.00 53.24
CA ARG A 465 123.99 -5.86 53.87
C ARG A 465 125.13 -5.91 52.84
N ASP A 466 124.78 -6.13 51.58
CA ASP A 466 125.61 -6.42 50.41
C ASP A 466 125.46 -5.35 49.32
N LEU A 467 125.30 -4.08 49.72
CA LEU A 467 125.20 -2.96 48.78
C LEU A 467 126.58 -2.66 48.17
N THR A 468 126.65 -2.58 46.85
CA THR A 468 127.86 -2.17 46.14
C THR A 468 128.08 -0.66 46.29
N MET A 469 129.34 -0.19 46.22
CA MET A 469 129.66 1.24 46.35
C MET A 469 128.91 2.11 45.32
N ASP A 470 128.67 1.55 44.13
CA ASP A 470 127.92 2.20 43.05
C ASP A 470 126.42 2.35 43.38
N GLU A 471 125.82 1.39 44.10
CA GLU A 471 124.43 1.45 44.58
C GLU A 471 124.27 2.43 45.75
N ILE A 472 125.28 2.59 46.61
CA ILE A 472 125.28 3.55 47.72
C ILE A 472 125.33 4.99 47.17
N LEU A 473 126.13 5.25 46.13
CA LEU A 473 126.26 6.56 45.51
C LEU A 473 125.00 6.99 44.72
N ARG A 474 124.21 6.04 44.20
CA ARG A 474 122.93 6.33 43.52
C ARG A 474 121.77 6.57 44.48
N GLY A 475 121.92 6.22 45.75
CA GLY A 475 120.88 6.32 46.77
C GLY A 475 119.77 5.29 46.60
N PRO A 476 118.78 5.26 47.51
CA PRO A 476 117.62 4.38 47.36
C PRO A 476 116.89 4.71 46.05
N PRO A 477 116.20 3.72 45.42
CA PRO A 477 115.50 3.94 44.17
C PRO A 477 114.58 5.18 44.27
N SER A 478 114.89 6.19 43.47
CA SER A 478 114.15 7.44 43.44
C SER A 478 112.75 7.21 42.88
N SER A 479 111.80 8.00 43.41
CA SER A 479 110.35 7.86 43.28
C SER A 479 109.85 7.62 41.86
#